data_AF-A0A522D1Z9-F1
#
_entry.id   AF-A0A522D1Z9-F1
#
_cell.length_a   1.000
_cell.length_b   1.000
_cell.length_c   1.000
_cell.angle_alpha   90.00
_cell.angle_beta   90.00
_cell.angle_gamma   90.00
#
_symmetry.space_group_name_H-M   'P 1'
#
loop_
_entity.id
_entity.type
_entity.pdbx_description
1 polymer ?
#
loop_
_entity_poly.entity_id
_entity_poly.type
_entity_poly.pdbx_seq_one_letter_code
_entity_poly.pdbx_strand_id
1 'polypeptide(L)' 'FLAQSEDIIKTLRENCEDGESAAWTEAAHKFKGGAAMIRAEKLRALCEQAQRMEDAPAKDRQGMLEKILASYNEVKSFLS' A
#
# COMPACT_ATOMS: atom_id res chain seq x y z
N PHE A 1 -5.89 -4.55 11.77
CA PHE A 1 -4.81 -3.85 11.06
C PHE A 1 -3.67 -4.81 10.71
N LEU A 2 -2.74 -5.16 11.61
CA LEU A 2 -1.53 -5.95 11.27
C LEU A 2 -1.81 -7.25 10.49
N ALA A 3 -2.75 -8.09 10.95
CA ALA A 3 -3.09 -9.34 10.25
C ALA A 3 -3.61 -9.10 8.82
N GLN A 4 -4.42 -8.05 8.61
CA GLN A 4 -4.96 -7.70 7.30
C GLN A 4 -3.91 -7.05 6.40
N SER A 5 -2.92 -6.36 6.99
CA SER A 5 -1.87 -5.67 6.24
C SER A 5 -0.97 -6.63 5.47
N GLU A 6 -0.71 -7.84 5.97
CA GLU A 6 0.13 -8.82 5.29
C GLU A 6 -0.50 -9.30 3.97
N ASP A 7 -1.81 -9.61 3.96
CA ASP A 7 -2.54 -10.00 2.75
C ASP A 7 -2.60 -8.86 1.72
N ILE A 8 -2.80 -7.63 2.21
CA ILE A 8 -2.82 -6.43 1.37
C ILE A 8 -1.44 -6.19 0.73
N ILE A 9 -0.37 -6.31 1.52
CA ILE A 9 1.01 -6.16 1.03
C ILE A 9 1.36 -7.23 0.02
N LYS A 10 0.93 -8.48 0.25
CA LYS A 10 1.09 -9.56 -0.73
C LYS A 10 0.41 -9.19 -2.06
N THR A 11 -0.82 -8.70 -2.00
CA THR A 11 -1.58 -8.29 -3.20
C THR A 11 -0.85 -7.16 -3.94
N LEU A 12 -0.35 -6.14 -3.24
CA LEU A 12 0.42 -5.05 -3.86
C LEU A 12 1.71 -5.57 -4.52
N ARG A 13 2.43 -6.51 -3.88
CA ARG A 13 3.64 -7.13 -4.46
C ARG A 13 3.34 -7.89 -5.75
N GLU A 14 2.28 -8.68 -5.74
CA GLU A 14 1.88 -9.51 -6.89
C GLU A 14 1.36 -8.67 -8.06
N ASN A 15 0.96 -7.41 -7.82
CA ASN A 15 0.39 -6.51 -8.83
C ASN A 15 1.29 -5.31 -9.17
N CYS A 16 2.61 -5.43 -8.95
CA CYS A 16 3.61 -4.51 -9.51
C CYS A 16 3.89 -4.83 -10.98
N GLU A 17 2.85 -4.88 -11.80
CA GLU A 17 2.92 -5.24 -13.21
C GLU A 17 2.75 -3.99 -14.10
N ASP A 18 3.12 -4.09 -15.38
CA ASP A 18 2.87 -3.02 -16.34
C ASP A 18 1.40 -3.03 -16.78
N GLY A 19 0.83 -1.85 -17.04
CA GLY A 19 -0.55 -1.69 -17.47
C GLY A 19 -1.56 -1.66 -16.33
N GLU A 20 -2.83 -1.81 -16.69
CA GLU A 20 -3.94 -1.61 -15.77
C GLU A 20 -3.97 -2.65 -14.65
N SER A 21 -4.11 -2.20 -13.40
CA SER A 21 -4.28 -3.11 -12.26
C SER A 21 -5.29 -2.57 -11.24
N ALA A 22 -6.55 -2.99 -11.41
CA ALA A 22 -7.60 -2.75 -10.43
C ALA A 22 -7.27 -3.41 -9.08
N ALA A 23 -6.60 -4.57 -9.08
CA ALA A 23 -6.20 -5.27 -7.86
C ALA A 23 -5.19 -4.46 -7.03
N TRP A 24 -4.23 -3.80 -7.68
CA TRP A 24 -3.32 -2.85 -7.02
C TRP A 24 -4.12 -1.68 -6.40
N THR A 25 -5.00 -1.05 -7.18
CA THR A 25 -5.81 0.10 -6.74
C THR A 25 -6.68 -0.25 -5.52
N GLU A 26 -7.38 -1.38 -5.57
CA GLU A 26 -8.25 -1.85 -4.49
C GLU A 26 -7.45 -2.24 -3.23
N ALA A 27 -6.30 -2.87 -3.38
CA ALA A 27 -5.42 -3.19 -2.26
C ALA A 27 -4.91 -1.92 -1.57
N ALA A 28 -4.47 -0.93 -2.35
CA ALA A 28 -4.03 0.36 -1.83
C ALA A 28 -5.18 1.12 -1.12
N HIS A 29 -6.39 1.10 -1.68
CA HIS A 29 -7.58 1.70 -1.08
C HIS A 29 -7.91 1.07 0.28
N LYS A 30 -7.91 -0.26 0.36
CA LYS A 30 -8.12 -1.01 1.62
C LYS A 30 -7.05 -0.68 2.65
N PHE A 31 -5.78 -0.62 2.23
CA PHE A 31 -4.70 -0.28 3.15
C PHE A 31 -4.84 1.14 3.70
N LYS A 32 -5.21 2.09 2.83
CA LYS A 32 -5.48 3.48 3.23
C LYS A 32 -6.56 3.55 4.31
N GLY A 33 -7.66 2.83 4.14
CA GLY A 33 -8.74 2.75 5.13
C GLY A 33 -8.22 2.25 6.48
N GLY A 34 -7.46 1.16 6.49
CA GLY A 34 -6.83 0.64 7.70
C GLY A 34 -5.86 1.64 8.36
N ALA A 35 -5.01 2.31 7.57
CA ALA A 35 -4.05 3.29 8.06
C ALA A 35 -4.75 4.53 8.66
N ALA A 36 -5.88 4.95 8.08
CA ALA A 36 -6.68 6.04 8.60
C ALA A 36 -7.28 5.72 9.98
N MET A 37 -7.78 4.50 10.19
CA MET A 37 -8.36 4.08 11.47
C MET A 37 -7.38 4.14 12.64
N ILE A 38 -6.09 3.89 12.38
CA ILE A 38 -5.02 3.95 13.38
C ILE A 38 -4.24 5.28 13.36
N ARG A 39 -4.72 6.28 12.60
CA ARG A 39 -4.08 7.60 12.45
C ARG A 39 -2.62 7.55 11.96
N ALA A 40 -2.27 6.56 11.14
CA ALA A 40 -0.98 6.46 10.49
C ALA A 40 -0.92 7.36 9.23
N GLU A 41 -0.84 8.67 9.44
CA GLU A 41 -0.93 9.71 8.39
C GLU A 41 0.01 9.48 7.20
N LYS A 42 1.30 9.19 7.46
CA LYS A 42 2.31 8.95 6.42
C LYS A 42 1.93 7.74 5.55
N LEU A 43 1.58 6.62 6.18
CA LEU A 43 1.16 5.41 5.48
C LEU A 43 -0.13 5.66 4.68
N ARG A 44 -1.11 6.35 5.30
CA ARG A 44 -2.37 6.74 4.65
C ARG A 44 -2.12 7.56 3.37
N ALA A 45 -1.22 8.55 3.44
CA ALA A 45 -0.90 9.41 2.30
C ALA A 45 -0.19 8.67 1.17
N LEU A 46 0.67 7.70 1.49
CA LEU A 46 1.30 6.83 0.49
C LEU A 46 0.27 5.92 -0.18
N CYS A 47 -0.64 5.32 0.59
CA CYS A 47 -1.71 4.49 0.05
C CYS A 47 -2.70 5.30 -0.81
N GLU A 48 -2.97 6.57 -0.48
CA GLU A 48 -3.77 7.49 -1.31
C GLU A 48 -3.11 7.75 -2.68
N GLN A 49 -1.79 7.85 -2.73
CA GLN A 49 -1.06 7.98 -4.00
C GLN A 49 -1.09 6.66 -4.77
N ALA A 50 -0.81 5.55 -4.09
CA ALA A 50 -0.80 4.22 -4.71
C ALA A 50 -2.14 3.84 -5.35
N GLN A 51 -3.28 4.14 -4.70
CA GLN A 51 -4.60 3.84 -5.29
C GLN A 51 -4.92 4.63 -6.57
N ARG A 52 -4.08 5.60 -6.97
CA ARG A 52 -4.23 6.38 -8.22
C ARG A 52 -3.24 5.94 -9.30
N MET A 53 -2.54 4.81 -9.10
CA MET A 53 -1.53 4.26 -10.00
C MET A 53 -2.11 3.08 -10.80
N GLU A 54 -3.37 3.17 -11.21
CA GLU A 54 -4.08 2.10 -11.92
C GLU A 54 -3.43 1.74 -13.25
N ASP A 55 -2.79 2.68 -13.95
CA ASP A 55 -2.12 2.48 -15.24
C ASP A 55 -0.60 2.76 -15.19
N ALA A 56 -0.06 2.96 -13.98
CA ALA A 56 1.34 3.29 -13.80
C ALA A 56 2.26 2.12 -14.20
N PRO A 57 3.47 2.40 -14.71
CA PRO A 57 4.48 1.37 -14.98
C PRO A 57 4.81 0.53 -13.75
N ALA A 58 5.18 -0.74 -13.95
CA ALA A 58 5.57 -1.68 -12.91
C ALA A 58 6.65 -1.09 -11.98
N LYS A 59 7.64 -0.43 -12.57
CA LYS A 59 8.76 0.22 -11.85
C LYS A 59 8.28 1.29 -10.87
N ASP A 60 7.30 2.09 -11.27
CA ASP A 60 6.77 3.17 -10.44
C ASP A 60 5.94 2.59 -9.28
N ARG A 61 5.13 1.56 -9.55
CA ARG A 61 4.42 0.79 -8.51
C ARG A 61 5.41 0.19 -7.52
N GLN A 62 6.51 -0.39 -8.00
CA GLN A 62 7.52 -0.97 -7.14
C GLN A 62 8.18 0.08 -6.24
N GLY A 63 8.54 1.25 -6.77
CA GLY A 63 9.06 2.35 -5.95
C GLY A 63 8.04 2.89 -4.94
N MET A 64 6.74 2.87 -5.28
CA MET A 64 5.67 3.22 -4.33
C MET A 64 5.52 2.16 -3.23
N LEU A 65 5.56 0.88 -3.59
CA LEU A 65 5.48 -0.24 -2.67
C LEU A 65 6.62 -0.20 -1.65
N GLU A 66 7.84 0.10 -2.07
CA GLU A 66 8.99 0.24 -1.16
C GLU A 66 8.75 1.33 -0.10
N LYS A 67 8.19 2.49 -0.49
CA LYS A 67 7.81 3.56 0.44
C LYS A 67 6.73 3.12 1.41
N ILE A 68 5.71 2.40 0.92
CA ILE A 68 4.63 1.84 1.74
C ILE A 68 5.20 0.85 2.77
N LEU A 69 6.07 -0.06 2.34
CA LEU A 69 6.70 -1.05 3.22
C LEU A 69 7.55 -0.40 4.31
N ALA A 70 8.35 0.61 3.97
CA ALA A 70 9.13 1.36 4.95
C ALA A 70 8.22 2.02 5.99
N SER A 71 7.17 2.73 5.56
CA SER A 71 6.23 3.37 6.47
C SER A 71 5.41 2.37 7.29
N TYR A 72 5.05 1.21 6.72
CA TYR A 72 4.36 0.15 7.44
C TYR A 72 5.25 -0.47 8.52
N ASN A 73 6.54 -0.68 8.26
CA ASN A 73 7.47 -1.18 9.25
C ASN A 73 7.62 -0.22 10.45
N GLU A 74 7.65 1.09 10.20
CA GLU A 74 7.59 2.10 11.27
C GLU A 74 6.32 1.90 12.12
N VAL A 75 5.14 1.85 11.49
CA VAL A 75 3.86 1.62 12.18
C VAL A 75 3.85 0.30 12.96
N LYS A 76 4.34 -0.78 12.36
CA LYS A 76 4.40 -2.11 12.99
C LYS A 76 5.23 -2.07 14.25
N SER A 77 6.37 -1.36 14.24
CA SER A 77 7.22 -1.21 15.43
C SER A 77 6.56 -0.44 16.58
N PHE A 78 5.60 0.46 16.29
CA PHE A 78 4.84 1.18 17.32
C PHE A 78 3.66 0.38 17.90
N LEU A 79 3.17 -0.63 17.17
CA LEU A 79 2.01 -1.45 17.56
C LEU A 79 2.42 -2.80 18.17
N SER A 80 3.71 -3.11 18.20
CA SER A 80 4.30 -4.33 18.78
C SER A 80 4.85 -4.03 20.16
#